data_AF-A0A382KJE4-F1
#
_entry.id   AF-A0A382KJE4-F1
#
_cell.length_a   1.000
_cell.length_b   1.000
_cell.length_c   1.000
_cell.angle_alpha   90.00
_cell.angle_beta   90.00
_cell.angle_gamma   90.00
#
_symmetry.space_group_name_H-M   'P 1'
#
loop_
_entity.id
_entity.type
_entity.pdbx_description
1 polymer ?
#
loop_
_entity_poly.entity_id
_entity_poly.type
_entity_poly.pdbx_seq_one_letter_code
_entity_poly.pdbx_strand_id
1 'polypeptide(L)' 'MLKAMQTVNEWLGQLTEVAKTLVVIGIIVGILFDDFFGVIAGLGRIMSQFGDAGFAGILALMILVMWYE' A
#
# COMPACT_ATOMS: atom_id res chain seq x y z
N MET A 1 9.93 5.09 -28.77
CA MET A 1 10.04 4.36 -27.47
C MET A 1 9.44 5.16 -26.30
N LEU A 2 9.75 6.46 -26.15
CA LEU A 2 9.20 7.28 -25.05
C LEU A 2 7.66 7.40 -25.04
N LYS A 3 7.02 7.57 -26.21
CA LYS A 3 5.55 7.66 -26.31
C LYS A 3 4.84 6.37 -25.89
N ALA A 4 5.37 5.20 -26.25
CA ALA A 4 4.79 3.91 -25.86
C ALA A 4 4.86 3.70 -24.34
N MET A 5 5.97 4.08 -23.71
CA MET A 5 6.13 4.04 -22.25
C MET A 5 5.17 5.02 -21.56
N GLN A 6 4.95 6.22 -22.12
CA GLN A 6 3.98 7.18 -21.59
C GLN A 6 2.55 6.65 -21.66
N THR A 7 2.13 6.09 -22.79
CA THR A 7 0.78 5.52 -22.93
C THR A 7 0.55 4.35 -21.97
N VAL A 8 1.57 3.50 -21.75
CA VAL A 8 1.49 2.42 -20.76
C VAL A 8 1.38 2.99 -19.34
N ASN A 9 2.16 4.01 -18.99
CA ASN A 9 2.06 4.66 -17.67
C ASN A 9 0.71 5.35 -17.46
N GLU A 10 0.15 6.01 -18.47
CA GLU A 10 -1.18 6.61 -18.39
C GLU A 10 -2.27 5.55 -18.17
N TRP A 11 -2.21 4.44 -18.91
CA TRP A 11 -3.16 3.34 -18.77
C TRP A 11 -3.03 2.64 -17.41
N LEU A 12 -1.80 2.42 -16.93
CA LEU A 12 -1.54 1.92 -15.58
C LEU A 12 -2.04 2.90 -14.51
N GLY A 13 -1.86 4.21 -14.73
CA GLY A 13 -2.39 5.25 -13.86
C GLY A 13 -3.90 5.15 -13.71
N GLN A 14 -4.62 5.09 -14.84
CA GLN A 14 -6.08 4.93 -14.87
C GLN A 14 -6.53 3.63 -14.20
N LEU A 15 -5.87 2.51 -14.48
CA LEU A 15 -6.19 1.23 -13.84
C LEU A 15 -5.97 1.29 -12.32
N THR A 16 -4.90 1.94 -11.88
CA THR A 16 -4.60 2.13 -10.46
C THR A 16 -5.63 3.04 -9.79
N GLU A 17 -6.11 4.08 -10.46
CA GLU A 17 -7.20 4.93 -9.96
C GLU A 17 -8.49 4.13 -9.75
N VAL A 18 -8.89 3.33 -10.74
CA VAL A 18 -10.07 2.45 -10.61
C VAL A 18 -9.89 1.47 -9.44
N ALA A 19 -8.71 0.84 -9.32
CA ALA A 19 -8.40 -0.06 -8.22
C ALA A 19 -8.50 0.65 -6.85
N LYS A 20 -7.98 1.87 -6.71
CA LYS A 20 -8.12 2.68 -5.48
C LYS A 20 -9.58 2.95 -5.15
N THR A 21 -10.38 3.35 -6.13
CA THR A 21 -11.82 3.62 -5.92
C THR A 21 -12.55 2.36 -5.45
N LEU A 22 -12.25 1.19 -6.03
CA LEU A 22 -12.82 -0.09 -5.60
C LEU A 22 -12.42 -0.44 -4.16
N VAL A 23 -11.17 -0.20 -3.77
CA VAL A 23 -10.71 -0.39 -2.39
C VAL A 23 -11.46 0.53 -1.43
N VAL A 24 -11.63 1.81 -1.76
CA VAL A 24 -12.37 2.77 -0.92
C VAL A 24 -13.83 2.34 -0.74
N ILE A 25 -14.50 1.92 -1.82
CA ILE A 25 -15.86 1.37 -1.74
C ILE A 25 -15.88 0.11 -0.88
N GLY A 26 -14.91 -0.78 -1.04
CA GLY A 26 -14.76 -1.98 -0.23
C GLY A 26 -14.60 -1.70 1.25
N ILE A 27 -13.88 -0.64 1.64
CA ILE A 27 -13.77 -0.19 3.04
C ILE A 27 -15.11 0.34 3.54
N ILE A 28 -15.80 1.19 2.77
CA ILE A 28 -17.10 1.75 3.17
C ILE A 28 -18.13 0.63 3.38
N VAL A 29 -18.21 -0.30 2.43
CA VAL A 29 -19.08 -1.48 2.53
C VAL A 29 -18.66 -2.36 3.70
N GLY A 30 -17.35 -2.57 3.91
CA GLY A 30 -16.85 -3.33 5.04
C GLY A 30 -17.21 -2.73 6.40
N ILE A 31 -17.20 -1.40 6.54
CA ILE A 31 -17.63 -0.75 7.79
C ILE A 31 -19.14 -0.94 8.03
N LEU A 32 -19.95 -0.92 6.97
CA LEU A 32 -21.41 -1.01 7.07
C LEU A 32 -21.94 -2.45 7.18
N PHE A 33 -21.20 -3.44 6.69
CA PHE A 33 -21.62 -4.84 6.56
C PHE A 33 -20.60 -5.84 7.14
N ASP A 34 -19.91 -5.47 8.22
CA ASP A 34 -18.99 -6.34 8.97
C ASP A 34 -17.88 -7.01 8.11
N ASP A 35 -17.15 -6.18 7.36
CA ASP A 35 -16.04 -6.54 6.47
C ASP A 35 -16.36 -7.63 5.43
N PHE A 36 -17.54 -7.57 4.79
CA PHE A 36 -17.99 -8.54 3.78
C PHE A 36 -16.98 -8.88 2.67
N PHE A 37 -16.20 -7.90 2.20
CA PHE A 37 -15.17 -8.09 1.18
C PHE A 37 -13.76 -8.38 1.75
N GLY A 38 -13.60 -8.39 3.08
CA GLY A 38 -12.34 -8.65 3.76
C GLY A 38 -11.25 -7.59 3.51
N VAL A 39 -11.65 -6.40 3.05
CA VAL A 39 -10.72 -5.34 2.65
C VAL A 39 -10.07 -4.72 3.88
N ILE A 40 -10.81 -4.59 4.98
CA ILE A 40 -10.29 -4.00 6.22
C ILE A 40 -9.27 -4.97 6.84
N ALA A 41 -9.58 -6.26 6.94
CA ALA A 41 -8.64 -7.28 7.39
C ALA A 41 -7.42 -7.41 6.45
N GLY A 42 -7.63 -7.29 5.13
CA GLY A 42 -6.57 -7.31 4.13
C GLY A 42 -5.58 -6.15 4.29
N LEU A 43 -6.10 -4.93 4.48
CA LEU A 43 -5.29 -3.75 4.77
C LEU A 43 -4.57 -3.89 6.12
N GLY A 44 -5.23 -4.45 7.15
CA GLY A 44 -4.62 -4.72 8.44
C GLY A 44 -3.40 -5.65 8.35
N ARG A 45 -3.46 -6.71 7.54
CA ARG A 45 -2.31 -7.62 7.30
C ARG A 45 -1.16 -6.93 6.57
N ILE A 46 -1.46 -6.06 5.60
CA ILE A 46 -0.43 -5.29 4.90
C ILE A 46 0.23 -4.32 5.89
N MET A 47 -0.57 -3.60 6.67
CA MET A 47 -0.09 -2.68 7.69
C MET A 47 0.75 -3.38 8.77
N SER A 48 0.41 -4.61 9.16
CA SER A 48 1.23 -5.38 10.12
C SER A 48 2.58 -5.79 9.52
N GLN A 49 2.62 -6.20 8.25
CA GLN A 49 3.86 -6.52 7.55
C GLN A 49 4.77 -5.28 7.41
N PHE A 50 4.19 -4.11 7.13
CA PHE A 50 4.92 -2.85 7.15
C PHE A 50 5.34 -2.43 8.57
N GLY A 51 4.59 -2.79 9.61
CA GLY A 51 4.97 -2.57 11.00
C GLY A 51 6.20 -3.39 11.38
N ASP A 52 6.20 -4.69 11.09
CA ASP A 52 7.30 -5.60 11.42
C ASP A 52 8.56 -5.30 10.58
N ALA A 53 8.40 -5.14 9.26
CA ALA A 53 9.51 -4.78 8.38
C ALA A 53 9.97 -3.33 8.57
N GLY A 54 9.06 -2.42 8.91
CA GLY A 54 9.36 -1.03 9.21
C GLY A 54 10.15 -0.86 10.51
N PHE A 55 9.85 -1.67 11.53
CA PHE A 55 10.65 -1.72 12.75
C PHE A 55 12.09 -2.17 12.47
N ALA A 56 12.28 -3.18 11.62
CA ALA A 56 13.60 -3.59 11.16
C ALA A 56 14.33 -2.47 10.40
N GLY A 57 13.60 -1.68 9.59
CA GLY A 57 14.15 -0.51 8.89
C GLY A 57 14.62 0.59 9.85
N ILE A 58 13.82 0.92 10.87
CA ILE A 58 14.20 1.91 11.88
C ILE A 58 15.38 1.41 12.72
N LEU A 59 15.40 0.13 13.10
CA LEU A 59 16.55 -0.49 13.77
C LEU A 59 17.82 -0.41 12.93
N ALA A 60 17.74 -0.72 11.64
CA ALA A 60 18.88 -0.61 10.74
C ALA A 60 19.40 0.84 10.62
N LEU A 61 18.50 1.82 10.55
CA LEU A 61 18.86 3.24 10.55
C LEU A 61 19.52 3.67 11.88
N MET A 62 19.00 3.22 13.03
CA MET A 62 19.61 3.50 14.33
C MET A 62 21.03 2.93 14.44
N ILE A 63 21.26 1.72 13.93
CA ILE A 63 22.60 1.12 13.89
C ILE A 63 23.54 1.96 13.00
N LEU A 64 23.08 2.39 11.83
CA LEU A 64 23.88 3.26 10.95
C LEU A 64 24.21 4.60 11.59
N VAL A 65 23.27 5.22 12.30
CA VAL A 65 23.49 6.49 13.00
C VAL A 65 24.47 6.31 14.17
N MET A 66 24.34 5.24 14.97
CA MET A 66 25.29 4.95 16.05
C MET A 66 26.71 4.63 15.55
N TRP A 67 26.84 4.12 14.33
CA TRP A 67 28.12 3.79 13.71
C TRP A 67 28.75 4.97 12.94
N TYR A 68 28.03 6.08 12.79
CA TYR A 68 28.53 7.29 12.11
C TYR A 68 29.43 8.15 13.03
N GLU A 69 29.58 7.78 14.31
CA GLU A 69 30.60 8.32 15.23
C GLU A 69 31.96 7.62 15.05
#